data_AF-A0A8J3W8X2-F1
#
_entry.id   AF-A0A8J3W8X2-F1
#
_cell.length_a   1.000
_cell.length_b   1.000
_cell.length_c   1.000
_cell.angle_alpha   90.00
_cell.angle_beta   90.00
_cell.angle_gamma   90.00
#
_symmetry.space_group_name_H-M   'P 1'
#
loop_
_entity.id
_entity.type
_entity.pdbx_description
1 polymer ?
#
loop_
_entity_poly.entity_id
_entity_poly.type
_entity_poly.pdbx_seq_one_letter_code
_entity_poly.pdbx_strand_id
1 'polypeptide(L)' 'MVADVLAYFSEPVEEFVRRRHAELKGRGLVNDEIFRRIAAELPSRRVAAPELSLRQLRRIVYG' A
#
# COMPACT_ATOMS: atom_id res chain seq x y z
N MET A 1 8.01 15.63 7.74
CA MET A 1 9.17 15.35 6.86
C MET A 1 9.36 13.84 6.77
N VAL A 2 9.89 13.35 5.65
CA VAL A 2 9.92 11.94 5.16
C VAL A 2 8.63 11.46 4.49
N ALA A 3 8.42 11.94 3.27
CA ALA A 3 7.80 11.16 2.20
C ALA A 3 8.77 11.28 1.01
N ASP A 4 9.96 10.70 1.21
CA ASP A 4 11.01 10.68 0.19
C ASP A 4 10.64 9.67 -0.90
N VAL A 5 10.45 10.21 -2.10
CA VAL A 5 11.06 9.74 -3.35
C VAL A 5 10.97 8.23 -3.62
N LEU A 6 9.78 7.64 -3.61
CA LEU A 6 9.61 6.26 -4.07
C LEU A 6 8.82 6.17 -5.38
N ALA A 7 9.63 6.25 -6.44
CA ALA A 7 9.50 5.59 -7.72
C ALA A 7 8.65 6.27 -8.81
N TYR A 8 9.40 6.88 -9.74
CA TYR A 8 8.98 7.55 -10.97
C TYR A 8 8.61 6.60 -12.13
N PHE A 9 8.51 5.26 -11.95
CA PHE A 9 8.54 4.31 -13.08
C PHE A 9 7.53 3.15 -13.11
N SER A 10 6.52 3.14 -12.26
CA SER A 10 5.34 2.27 -12.39
C SER A 10 4.23 2.85 -11.50
N GLU A 11 2.93 2.59 -11.78
CA GLU A 11 1.77 3.03 -10.96
C GLU A 11 2.19 3.28 -9.50
N PRO A 12 2.17 4.53 -9.00
CA PRO A 12 2.81 4.88 -7.75
C PRO A 12 2.27 3.97 -6.66
N VAL A 13 3.17 3.38 -5.87
CA VAL A 13 2.83 2.38 -4.84
C VAL A 13 1.69 2.89 -3.94
N GLU A 14 1.66 4.21 -3.72
CA GLU A 14 0.62 4.91 -2.98
C GLU A 14 -0.78 4.78 -3.58
N GLU A 15 -0.92 4.93 -4.89
CA GLU A 15 -2.20 4.80 -5.60
C GLU A 15 -2.70 3.36 -5.56
N PHE A 16 -1.82 2.38 -5.75
CA PHE A 16 -2.16 0.97 -5.58
C PHE A 16 -2.68 0.68 -4.17
N VAL A 17 -1.96 1.14 -3.15
CA VAL A 17 -2.33 0.93 -1.74
C VAL A 17 -3.71 1.53 -1.46
N ARG A 18 -3.98 2.76 -1.93
CA ARG A 18 -5.30 3.41 -1.75
C ARG A 18 -6.42 2.65 -2.47
N ARG A 19 -6.21 2.26 -3.73
CA ARG A 19 -7.20 1.52 -4.53
C ARG A 19 -7.52 0.16 -3.91
N ARG A 20 -6.51 -0.62 -3.54
CA ARG A 20 -6.69 -1.93 -2.89
C ARG A 20 -7.33 -1.82 -1.52
N HIS A 21 -6.97 -0.80 -0.75
CA HIS A 21 -7.61 -0.55 0.55
C HIS A 21 -9.11 -0.31 0.38
N ALA A 22 -9.51 0.59 -0.53
CA ALA A 22 -10.91 0.88 -0.81
C ALA A 22 -11.67 -0.36 -1.30
N GLU A 23 -11.05 -1.16 -2.18
CA GLU A 23 -11.66 -2.39 -2.69
C GLU A 23 -11.90 -3.43 -1.59
N LEU A 24 -10.91 -3.68 -0.73
CA LEU A 24 -11.05 -4.66 0.36
C LEU A 24 -11.98 -4.14 1.46
N LYS A 25 -11.99 -2.82 1.72
CA LYS A 25 -12.95 -2.20 2.64
C LYS A 25 -14.38 -2.31 2.12
N GLY A 26 -14.60 -2.14 0.81
CA GLY A 26 -15.90 -2.36 0.17
C GLY A 26 -16.39 -3.81 0.26
N ARG A 27 -15.49 -4.77 0.42
CA ARG A 27 -15.80 -6.18 0.69
C ARG A 27 -16.05 -6.48 2.17
N GLY A 28 -15.98 -5.48 3.06
CA GLY A 28 -16.24 -5.63 4.49
C GLY A 28 -15.05 -6.10 5.33
N LEU A 29 -13.82 -6.11 4.78
CA LEU A 29 -12.64 -6.49 5.56
C LEU A 29 -12.27 -5.41 6.58
N VAL A 30 -11.70 -5.84 7.72
CA VAL A 30 -11.18 -4.92 8.74
C VAL A 30 -9.82 -4.35 8.34
N ASN A 31 -9.54 -3.11 8.74
CA ASN A 31 -8.33 -2.38 8.33
C ASN A 31 -7.03 -3.18 8.57
N ASP A 32 -6.90 -3.87 9.70
CA ASP A 32 -5.70 -4.64 10.01
C ASP A 32 -5.48 -5.83 9.06
N GLU A 33 -6.56 -6.49 8.64
CA GLU A 33 -6.49 -7.56 7.65
C GLU A 33 -6.16 -7.00 6.26
N ILE A 34 -6.76 -5.86 5.91
CA ILE A 34 -6.50 -5.15 4.66
C ILE A 34 -5.00 -4.82 4.53
N PHE A 35 -4.42 -4.17 5.55
CA PHE A 35 -3.01 -3.76 5.50
C PHE A 35 -2.06 -4.97 5.46
N ARG A 36 -2.37 -6.07 6.15
CA ARG A 36 -1.60 -7.32 6.05
C ARG A 36 -1.64 -7.91 4.65
N ARG A 37 -2.82 -7.94 4.01
CA ARG A 37 -2.98 -8.40 2.62
C ARG A 37 -2.18 -7.55 1.65
N ILE A 38 -2.31 -6.23 1.75
CA ILE A 38 -1.58 -5.30 0.87
C ILE A 38 -0.07 -5.45 1.04
N ALA A 39 0.43 -5.61 2.28
CA ALA A 39 1.84 -5.85 2.53
C ALA A 39 2.35 -7.15 1.89
N ALA A 40 1.54 -8.22 1.87
CA ALA A 40 1.89 -9.48 1.22
C ALA A 40 1.78 -9.41 -0.32
N GLU A 41 0.90 -8.56 -0.86
CA GLU A 41 0.73 -8.35 -2.30
C GLU A 41 1.88 -7.51 -2.91
N LEU A 42 2.46 -6.58 -2.16
CA LEU A 42 3.50 -5.66 -2.67
C LEU A 42 4.75 -6.36 -3.23
N PRO A 43 5.39 -7.34 -2.55
CA PRO A 43 6.57 -8.03 -3.06
C PRO A 43 6.31 -8.81 -4.37
N SER A 44 5.06 -9.21 -4.62
CA SER A 44 4.68 -9.93 -5.85
C SER A 44 4.61 -9.00 -7.08
N ARG A 45 4.49 -7.68 -6.87
CA ARG A 45 4.59 -6.67 -7.93
C ARG A 45 6.08 -6.48 -8.26
N ARG A 46 6.57 -7.27 -9.22
CA ARG A 46 7.98 -7.40 -9.70
C ARG A 46 8.71 -6.10 -10.14
N VAL A 47 8.18 -4.91 -9.85
CA VAL A 47 8.77 -3.64 -10.28
C VAL A 47 8.94 -2.74 -9.06
N ALA A 48 10.08 -2.89 -8.38
CA ALA A 48 10.67 -1.92 -7.45
C ALA A 48 9.80 -1.39 -6.29
N ALA A 49 8.74 -2.07 -5.86
CA ALA A 49 8.04 -1.69 -4.64
C ALA A 49 8.90 -2.12 -3.43
N PRO A 50 9.47 -1.19 -2.65
CA PRO A 50 10.15 -1.57 -1.40
C PRO A 50 9.14 -2.25 -0.47
N GLU A 51 9.64 -3.16 0.37
CA GLU A 51 8.82 -3.77 1.42
C GLU A 51 8.31 -2.66 2.36
N LEU A 52 7.04 -2.30 2.23
CA LEU A 52 6.40 -1.30 3.07
C LEU A 52 5.92 -1.95 4.36
N SER A 53 6.34 -1.38 5.49
CA SER A 53 5.78 -1.73 6.81
C SER A 53 4.31 -1.32 6.91
N LEU A 54 3.56 -1.99 7.78
CA LEU A 54 2.16 -1.65 8.07
C LEU A 54 1.97 -0.17 8.47
N ARG A 55 2.97 0.41 9.14
CA ARG A 55 2.97 1.83 9.53
C ARG A 55 3.08 2.74 8.32
N GLN A 56 3.93 2.41 7.35
CA GLN A 56 4.04 3.15 6.10
C GLN A 56 2.74 3.05 5.28
N LEU A 57 2.14 1.85 5.20
CA LEU A 57 0.86 1.67 4.52
C LEU A 57 -0.27 2.50 5.13
N ARG A 58 -0.38 2.52 6.46
CA ARG A 58 -1.36 3.36 7.18
C ARG A 58 -1.15 4.84 6.88
N ARG A 59 0.10 5.30 6.79
CA ARG A 59 0.41 6.69 6.45
C ARG A 59 0.04 7.05 5.02
N ILE A 60 0.12 6.13 4.07
CA ILE A 60 -0.29 6.36 2.68
C ILE A 60 -1.82 6.57 2.55
N VAL A 61 -2.59 5.89 3.41
CA VAL A 61 -4.06 5.93 3.39
C VAL A 61 -4.63 7.05 4.26
N TYR A 62 -4.03 7.32 5.43
CA TYR A 62 -4.56 8.26 6.42
C TYR A 62 -3.71 9.52 6.65
N GLY A 63 -2.48 9.53 6.15
CA GLY A 63 -1.53 10.63 6.32
C GLY A 63 -1.54 11.62 5.17
#